data_AF-A0A518N3Q0-F1
#
_entry.id   AF-A0A518N3Q0-F1
#
_cell.length_a   1.000
_cell.length_b   1.000
_cell.length_c   1.000
_cell.angle_alpha   90.00
_cell.angle_beta   90.00
_cell.angle_gamma   90.00
#
_symmetry.space_group_name_H-M   'P 1'
#
loop_
_entity.id
_entity.type
_entity.pdbx_description
1 polymer ?
#
loop_
_entity_poly.entity_id
_entity_poly.type
_entity_poly.pdbx_seq_one_letter_code
_entity_poly.pdbx_strand_id
1 'polypeptide(L)' 'MMWGPSIVGFDRYHYHYESGREGEWAATGFSPRRNETSVYLSAAGLAQAALLVRLGRHRMGKS' A
#
# COMPACT_ATOMS: atom_id res chain seq x y z
N MET A 1 -10.42 3.58 7.33
CA MET A 1 -9.97 3.11 8.67
C MET A 1 -8.55 3.61 8.91
N MET A 2 -8.21 3.97 10.14
CA MET A 2 -6.82 4.36 10.48
C MET A 2 -6.00 3.12 10.84
N TRP A 3 -4.82 2.98 10.25
CA TRP A 3 -3.82 1.95 10.57
C TRP A 3 -2.61 2.60 11.22
N GLY A 4 -2.39 2.30 12.49
CA GLY A 4 -1.41 3.03 13.30
C GLY A 4 -1.73 4.55 13.34
N PRO A 5 -0.71 5.41 13.49
CA PRO A 5 -0.92 6.83 13.72
C PRO A 5 -1.20 7.64 12.43
N SER A 6 -0.92 7.10 11.24
CA SER A 6 -0.82 7.95 10.04
C SER A 6 -1.23 7.31 8.72
N ILE A 7 -1.72 6.07 8.71
CA ILE A 7 -2.14 5.42 7.46
C ILE A 7 -3.66 5.47 7.37
N VAL A 8 -4.16 6.09 6.31
CA VAL A 8 -5.58 6.06 5.95
C VAL A 8 -5.77 4.87 5.00
N GLY A 9 -6.41 3.81 5.50
CA GLY A 9 -6.69 2.59 4.76
C GLY A 9 -8.12 2.54 4.23
N PHE A 10 -8.27 1.98 3.04
CA PHE A 10 -9.52 1.69 2.36
C PHE A 10 -9.67 0.19 2.19
N ASP A 11 -10.83 -0.31 2.63
CA ASP A 11 -11.13 -1.73 2.74
C ASP A 11 -10.11 -2.49 3.62
N ARG A 12 -10.31 -3.80 3.80
CA ARG A 12 -9.40 -4.66 4.57
C ARG A 12 -9.42 -6.10 4.07
N TYR A 13 -8.31 -6.79 4.24
CA TYR A 13 -8.21 -8.23 4.03
C TYR A 13 -7.54 -8.89 5.23
N HIS A 14 -7.90 -10.14 5.47
CA HIS A 14 -7.24 -11.00 6.43
C HIS A 14 -6.17 -11.83 5.69
N TYR A 15 -4.93 -11.79 6.15
CA TYR A 15 -3.85 -12.61 5.59
C TYR A 15 -3.49 -13.73 6.54
N HIS A 16 -3.05 -14.85 5.99
CA HIS A 16 -2.50 -15.98 6.73
C HIS A 16 -1.27 -16.51 5.98
N TYR A 17 -0.15 -16.61 6.68
CA TYR A 17 1.09 -17.20 6.17
C TYR A 17 1.22 -18.66 6.62
N GLU A 18 1.97 -19.48 5.86
CA GLU A 18 2.26 -20.88 6.21
C GLU A 18 2.93 -21.05 7.57
N SER A 19 3.60 -20.01 8.09
CA SER A 19 4.19 -19.99 9.44
C SER A 19 3.16 -19.89 10.58
N GLY A 20 1.86 -19.80 10.28
CA GLY A 20 0.79 -19.59 11.26
C GLY A 20 0.59 -18.12 11.66
N ARG A 21 1.32 -17.18 11.05
CA ARG A 21 1.12 -15.75 11.27
C ARG A 21 -0.08 -15.26 10.48
N GLU A 22 -1.05 -14.68 11.17
CA GLU A 22 -2.22 -14.06 10.55
C GLU A 22 -2.47 -12.62 11.04
N GLY A 23 -3.34 -11.90 10.36
CA GLY A 23 -3.74 -10.55 10.75
C GLY A 23 -4.59 -9.85 9.69
N GLU A 24 -5.09 -8.66 10.01
CA GLU A 24 -5.76 -7.79 9.04
C GLU A 24 -4.79 -6.73 8.49
N TRP A 25 -5.01 -6.33 7.25
CA TRP A 25 -4.34 -5.19 6.64
C TRP A 25 -5.29 -4.44 5.70
N ALA A 26 -4.98 -3.17 5.40
CA ALA A 26 -5.73 -2.39 4.42
C ALA A 26 -5.54 -2.97 3.00
N ALA A 27 -6.62 -3.11 2.22
CA ALA A 27 -6.47 -3.52 0.81
C ALA A 27 -5.69 -2.50 -0.02
N THR A 28 -5.89 -1.21 0.30
CA THR A 28 -5.10 -0.09 -0.22
C THR A 28 -5.11 1.06 0.78
N GLY A 29 -4.20 2.00 0.66
CA GLY A 29 -4.19 3.17 1.54
C GLY A 29 -3.08 4.16 1.21
N PHE A 30 -3.02 5.23 1.98
CA PHE A 30 -1.91 6.16 1.88
C PHE A 30 -1.55 6.75 3.26
N SER A 31 -0.30 7.17 3.39
CA SER A 31 0.19 7.89 4.55
C SER A 31 0.74 9.24 4.09
N PRO A 32 0.03 10.35 4.35
CA PRO A 32 0.54 11.68 4.06
C PRO A 32 1.63 12.04 5.08
N ARG A 33 2.74 12.58 4.59
CA ARG A 33 3.80 13.17 5.40
C ARG A 33 4.03 14.59 4.91
N ARG A 34 4.78 15.39 5.69
CA ARG A 34 5.03 16.80 5.38
C ARG A 34 5.58 17.02 3.97
N ASN A 35 6.51 16.18 3.52
CA ASN A 35 7.26 16.37 2.27
C ASN A 35 6.98 15.30 1.21
N GLU A 36 6.24 14.25 1.56
CA GLU A 36 5.99 13.10 0.68
C GLU A 36 4.68 12.42 1.05
N THR A 37 4.08 11.68 0.12
CA THR A 37 2.93 10.82 0.39
C THR A 37 3.27 9.41 -0.04
N SER A 38 3.20 8.47 0.90
CA SER A 38 3.38 7.05 0.60
C SER A 38 2.03 6.44 0.23
N VAL A 39 1.97 5.74 -0.91
CA VAL A 39 0.77 5.03 -1.35
C VAL A 39 1.03 3.53 -1.21
N TYR A 40 0.15 2.84 -0.48
CA TYR A 40 0.18 1.39 -0.28
C TYR A 40 -0.78 0.76 -1.27
N LEU A 41 -0.24 0.07 -2.27
CA LEU A 41 -1.01 -0.57 -3.34
C LEU A 41 -0.76 -2.07 -3.30
N SER A 42 -1.83 -2.86 -3.29
CA SER A 42 -1.78 -4.26 -3.73
C SER A 42 -2.01 -4.31 -5.25
N ALA A 43 -1.11 -3.69 -6.00
CA ALA A 43 -1.16 -3.68 -7.45
C ALA A 43 -0.08 -4.62 -8.00
N ALA A 44 -0.52 -5.71 -8.60
CA ALA A 44 0.32 -6.62 -9.39
C ALA A 44 -0.43 -6.91 -10.68
N GLY A 45 -0.03 -6.25 -11.77
CA GLY A 45 -0.71 -6.41 -13.05
C GLY A 45 0.09 -5.83 -14.21
N LEU A 46 -0.17 -6.32 -15.41
CA LEU A 46 0.58 -5.96 -16.63
C LEU A 46 0.56 -4.45 -16.92
N ALA A 47 -0.50 -3.74 -16.53
CA ALA A 47 -0.63 -2.30 -16.72
C ALA A 47 0.14 -1.44 -15.70
N GLN A 48 0.65 -2.04 -14.61
CA GLN A 48 1.23 -1.29 -13.50
C GLN A 48 2.40 -0.42 -13.94
N ALA A 49 3.31 -0.94 -14.78
CA ALA A 49 4.46 -0.19 -15.27
C ALA A 49 4.02 1.07 -16.03
N ALA A 50 3.04 0.97 -16.93
CA ALA A 50 2.51 2.10 -17.68
C ALA A 50 1.82 3.13 -16.78
N LEU A 51 1.08 2.68 -15.76
CA LEU A 51 0.43 3.57 -14.80
C LEU A 51 1.44 4.29 -13.89
N LEU A 52 2.50 3.60 -13.45
CA LEU A 52 3.56 4.19 -12.64
C LEU A 52 4.30 5.29 -13.41
N VAL A 53 4.52 5.14 -14.72
CA VAL A 53 5.08 6.20 -15.56
C VAL A 53 4.21 7.47 -15.53
N ARG A 54 2.88 7.30 -15.56
CA ARG A 54 1.93 8.42 -15.52
C ARG A 54 1.87 9.14 -14.17
N LEU A 55 2.29 8.48 -13.09
CA LEU A 55 2.34 9.08 -11.74
C LEU A 55 3.41 10.18 -11.63
N GLY A 56 4.40 10.19 -12.52
CA GLY A 56 5.52 11.12 -12.50
C GLY A 56 6.66 10.63 -11.59
N ARG A 57 7.49 11.55 -11.08
CA ARG A 57 8.67 11.20 -10.27
C ARG A 57 8.25 10.56 -8.95
N HIS A 58 8.50 9.27 -8.79
CA HIS A 58 8.22 8.51 -7.58
C HIS A 58 9.39 7.58 -7.23
N ARG A 59 9.34 6.98 -6.04
CA ARG A 59 10.27 5.93 -5.60
C ARG A 59 9.46 4.78 -5.03
N MET A 60 9.93 3.56 -5.23
CA MET A 60 9.29 2.36 -4.67
C MET A 60 9.84 2.10 -3.27
N GLY A 61 8.96 1.67 -2.35
CA GLY A 61 9.39 1.17 -1.04
C GLY A 61 10.20 -0.12 -1.17
N LYS A 62 10.92 -0.48 -0.11
CA LYS A 62 11.60 -1.79 -0.05
C LYS A 62 10.57 -2.87 0.30
N SER A 63 10.62 -3.99 -0.41
CA SER A 63 9.86 -5.21 -0.13
C SER A 63 10.62 -6.12 0.81
#